data_AF-A0A9D7FA68-F1
#
_entry.id   AF-A0A9D7FA68-F1
#
_cell.length_a   1.000
_cell.length_b   1.000
_cell.length_c   1.000
_cell.angle_alpha   90.00
_cell.angle_beta   90.00
_cell.angle_gamma   90.00
#
_symmetry.space_group_name_H-M   'P 1'
#
loop_
_entity.id
_entity.type
_entity.pdbx_description
1 polymer ?
#
loop_
_entity_poly.entity_id
_entity_poly.type
_entity_poly.pdbx_seq_one_letter_code
_entity_poly.pdbx_strand_id
1 'polypeptide(L)'
;MSGYPLSTQQLDGFRHVTDPSAEAVADRLFEHYGIERANELFRKILEYRYHDEIPGFFRDFMEEPGPLPDWIDPDKIRKGRQVFADYGREVILSLLCRSLPMCYICENGAHVLEATARLIDVPRNPNYTRRLLETLQFVINVCDNDILQPGGKGIITIRKIRLIHAAIRHFIHQNMLWPREFGDPINQEDQLITMSGFGLEVVKALARIGINLSGEERRAGAICGLRPGSCSASRKNSCPAITKPATK
;
A
#
# COMPACT_ATOMS: atom_id res chain seq x y z
N MET A 1 2.78 -23.33 20.67
CA MET A 1 1.96 -22.13 20.40
C MET A 1 2.80 -21.10 19.67
N SER A 2 2.72 -21.07 18.33
CA SER A 2 3.48 -20.13 17.52
C SER A 2 2.82 -18.76 17.65
N GLY A 3 3.45 -17.85 18.40
CA GLY A 3 2.90 -16.54 18.71
C GLY A 3 2.72 -15.69 17.46
N TYR A 4 1.47 -15.49 17.05
CA TYR A 4 1.14 -14.35 16.21
C TYR A 4 1.50 -13.08 16.99
N PRO A 5 2.24 -12.13 16.38
CA PRO A 5 2.82 -11.00 17.11
C PRO A 5 1.80 -9.93 17.52
N LEU A 6 0.53 -10.03 17.11
CA LEU A 6 -0.52 -9.05 17.36
C LEU A 6 -1.78 -9.73 17.93
N SER A 7 -2.33 -9.17 19.01
CA SER A 7 -3.65 -9.55 19.55
C SER A 7 -4.78 -8.88 18.77
N THR A 8 -6.01 -9.40 18.89
CA THR A 8 -7.21 -8.78 18.30
C THR A 8 -7.35 -7.32 18.73
N GLN A 9 -7.17 -7.02 20.02
CA GLN A 9 -7.22 -5.65 20.54
C GLN A 9 -6.20 -4.71 19.89
N GLN A 10 -5.01 -5.22 19.55
CA GLN A 10 -4.00 -4.43 18.85
C GLN A 10 -4.41 -4.15 17.40
N LEU A 11 -5.02 -5.13 16.73
CA LEU A 11 -5.56 -4.98 15.37
C LEU A 11 -6.73 -3.99 15.35
N ASP A 12 -7.67 -4.10 16.29
CA ASP A 12 -8.79 -3.19 16.45
C ASP A 12 -8.29 -1.74 16.65
N GLY A 13 -7.24 -1.56 17.45
CA GLY A 13 -6.62 -0.24 17.64
C GLY A 13 -6.04 0.36 16.35
N PHE A 14 -5.56 -0.47 15.41
CA PHE A 14 -5.04 -0.02 14.12
C PHE A 14 -6.14 0.42 13.15
N ARG A 15 -7.41 0.12 13.43
CA ARG A 15 -8.55 0.65 12.65
C ARG A 15 -8.68 2.17 12.73
N HIS A 16 -8.04 2.79 13.71
CA HIS A 16 -8.09 4.24 13.97
C HIS A 16 -6.74 4.93 13.74
N VAL A 17 -5.84 4.28 13.01
CA VAL A 17 -4.52 4.82 12.66
C VAL A 17 -4.45 4.97 11.16
N THR A 18 -4.20 6.20 10.68
CA THR A 18 -4.15 6.53 9.25
C THR A 18 -2.74 7.03 8.84
N ASP A 19 -2.65 7.98 7.91
CA ASP A 19 -1.39 8.58 7.44
C ASP A 19 -1.48 10.12 7.47
N PRO A 20 -1.25 10.75 8.65
CA PRO A 20 -1.35 12.20 8.82
C PRO A 20 -0.47 13.02 7.90
N SER A 21 0.71 12.48 7.54
CA SER A 21 1.65 13.20 6.66
C SER A 21 1.16 13.27 5.22
N ALA A 22 0.54 12.19 4.71
CA ALA A 22 -0.06 12.21 3.38
C ALA A 22 -1.41 12.95 3.37
N GLU A 23 -2.18 12.87 4.46
CA GLU A 23 -3.41 13.64 4.68
C GLU A 23 -3.15 15.14 4.56
N ALA A 24 -2.15 15.66 5.28
CA ALA A 24 -1.81 17.08 5.24
C ALA A 24 -1.50 17.58 3.81
N VAL A 25 -0.89 16.75 2.96
CA VAL A 25 -0.62 17.10 1.55
C VAL A 25 -1.91 17.10 0.73
N ALA A 26 -2.76 16.09 0.92
CA ALA A 26 -4.04 15.99 0.21
C ALA A 26 -4.98 17.13 0.61
N ASP A 27 -5.15 17.38 1.91
CA ASP A 27 -6.01 18.43 2.45
C ASP A 27 -5.56 19.81 1.95
N ARG A 28 -4.25 20.11 2.00
CA ARG A 28 -3.71 21.36 1.46
C ARG A 28 -3.99 21.54 -0.03
N LEU A 29 -3.96 20.45 -0.81
CA LEU A 29 -4.28 20.50 -2.23
C LEU A 29 -5.76 20.84 -2.44
N PHE A 30 -6.67 20.18 -1.70
CA PHE A 30 -8.11 20.43 -1.80
C PHE A 30 -8.50 21.82 -1.30
N GLU A 31 -7.94 22.28 -0.17
CA GLU A 31 -8.20 23.60 0.40
C GLU A 31 -7.74 24.74 -0.51
N HIS A 32 -6.57 24.61 -1.13
CA HIS A 32 -5.99 25.70 -1.92
C HIS A 32 -6.54 25.78 -3.35
N TYR A 33 -6.84 24.65 -3.97
CA TYR A 33 -7.22 24.60 -5.39
C TYR A 33 -8.69 24.23 -5.63
N GLY A 34 -9.42 23.79 -4.60
CA GLY A 34 -10.76 23.23 -4.76
C GLY A 34 -10.77 21.84 -5.41
N ILE A 35 -11.92 21.16 -5.36
CA ILE A 35 -12.05 19.74 -5.72
C ILE A 35 -11.64 19.45 -7.17
N GLU A 36 -12.12 20.26 -8.12
CA GLU A 36 -11.93 20.02 -9.56
C GLU A 36 -10.45 20.09 -9.95
N ARG A 37 -9.79 21.19 -9.56
CA ARG A 37 -8.38 21.41 -9.86
C ARG A 37 -7.47 20.49 -9.05
N ALA A 38 -7.78 20.22 -7.79
CA ALA A 38 -7.06 19.23 -6.98
C ALA A 38 -7.09 17.85 -7.63
N ASN A 39 -8.24 17.41 -8.16
CA ASN A 39 -8.36 16.14 -8.89
C ASN A 39 -7.52 16.11 -10.18
N GLU A 40 -7.47 17.21 -10.94
CA GLU A 40 -6.59 17.32 -12.11
C GLU A 40 -5.12 17.22 -11.73
N LEU A 41 -4.70 17.98 -10.71
CA LEU A 41 -3.33 17.96 -10.19
C LEU A 41 -2.96 16.59 -9.65
N PHE A 42 -3.87 15.89 -8.96
CA PHE A 42 -3.67 14.51 -8.51
C PHE A 42 -3.40 13.57 -9.68
N ARG A 43 -4.13 13.67 -10.80
CA ARG A 43 -3.84 12.84 -11.99
C ARG A 43 -2.43 13.09 -12.53
N LYS A 44 -2.04 14.37 -12.64
CA LYS A 44 -0.68 14.75 -13.07
C LYS A 44 0.40 14.25 -12.12
N ILE A 45 0.15 14.33 -10.82
CA ILE A 45 1.00 13.80 -9.74
C ILE A 45 1.20 12.29 -9.88
N LEU A 46 0.16 11.55 -10.27
CA LEU A 46 0.24 10.10 -10.40
C LEU A 46 0.96 9.69 -11.68
N GLU A 47 0.81 10.45 -12.76
CA GLU A 47 1.46 10.19 -14.04
C GLU A 47 2.93 10.65 -14.04
N TYR A 48 3.18 11.88 -13.66
CA TYR A 48 4.50 12.50 -13.71
C TYR A 48 5.21 12.44 -12.36
N ARG A 49 6.53 12.43 -12.38
CA ARG A 49 7.33 12.67 -11.16
C ARG A 49 7.45 14.17 -10.89
N TYR A 50 7.63 14.95 -11.95
CA TYR A 50 7.77 16.40 -11.92
C TYR A 50 6.94 17.00 -13.06
N HIS A 51 6.26 18.10 -12.78
CA HIS A 51 5.50 18.88 -13.75
C HIS A 51 5.38 20.31 -13.21
N ASP A 52 5.43 21.34 -14.07
CA ASP A 52 5.50 22.74 -13.64
C ASP A 52 4.25 23.19 -12.86
N GLU A 53 3.10 22.63 -13.23
CA GLU A 53 1.84 22.86 -12.54
C GLU A 53 1.71 22.15 -11.17
N ILE A 54 2.63 21.24 -10.82
CA ILE A 54 2.55 20.50 -9.55
C ILE A 54 3.11 21.39 -8.42
N PRO A 55 2.32 21.65 -7.35
CA PRO A 55 2.74 22.52 -6.25
C PRO A 55 4.00 22.03 -5.53
N GLY A 56 4.82 22.97 -5.04
CA GLY A 56 6.08 22.68 -4.35
C GLY A 56 5.92 21.72 -3.15
N PHE A 57 4.85 21.86 -2.36
CA PHE A 57 4.64 21.01 -1.19
C PHE A 57 4.43 19.52 -1.53
N PHE A 58 3.96 19.20 -2.75
CA PHE A 58 3.93 17.82 -3.21
C PHE A 58 5.34 17.32 -3.54
N ARG A 59 6.15 18.17 -4.19
CA ARG A 59 7.56 17.85 -4.49
C ARG A 59 8.30 17.55 -3.19
N ASP A 60 8.10 18.36 -2.16
CA ASP A 60 8.69 18.18 -0.84
C ASP A 60 8.33 16.80 -0.25
N PHE A 61 7.06 16.41 -0.32
CA PHE A 61 6.62 15.07 0.10
C PHE A 61 7.23 13.93 -0.74
N MET A 62 7.35 14.14 -2.06
CA MET A 62 7.92 13.16 -2.97
C MET A 62 9.44 13.04 -2.85
N GLU A 63 10.12 14.08 -2.38
CA GLU A 63 11.58 14.15 -2.23
C GLU A 63 12.04 13.97 -0.79
N GLU A 64 11.13 13.97 0.18
CA GLU A 64 11.41 13.89 1.61
C GLU A 64 12.48 12.82 1.91
N PRO A 65 13.71 13.19 2.28
CA PRO A 65 14.75 12.21 2.56
C PRO A 65 14.48 11.61 3.95
N GLY A 66 14.10 10.33 3.98
CA GLY A 66 13.87 9.59 5.21
C GLY A 66 14.85 8.43 5.31
N PRO A 67 15.50 8.20 6.48
CA PRO A 67 16.21 6.94 6.68
C PRO A 67 15.21 5.79 6.54
N LEU A 68 15.67 4.67 5.98
CA LEU A 68 14.90 3.44 6.04
C LEU A 68 14.64 3.11 7.52
N PRO A 69 13.41 2.70 7.89
CA PRO A 69 13.15 2.25 9.25
C PRO A 69 14.12 1.14 9.68
N ASP A 70 14.58 1.18 10.94
CA ASP A 70 15.60 0.25 11.47
C ASP A 70 15.21 -1.24 11.41
N TRP A 71 13.91 -1.52 11.23
CA TRP A 71 13.40 -2.89 11.08
C TRP A 71 13.50 -3.42 9.65
N ILE A 72 13.82 -2.57 8.67
CA ILE A 72 14.07 -2.98 7.29
C ILE A 72 15.37 -3.77 7.24
N ASP A 73 15.27 -4.98 6.72
CA ASP A 73 16.40 -5.90 6.54
C ASP A 73 16.73 -5.97 5.04
N PRO A 74 17.85 -5.35 4.59
CA PRO A 74 18.23 -5.33 3.18
C PRO A 74 18.40 -6.73 2.57
N ASP A 75 18.83 -7.71 3.37
CA ASP A 75 19.00 -9.08 2.89
C ASP A 75 17.65 -9.76 2.66
N LYS A 76 16.66 -9.51 3.50
CA LYS A 76 15.29 -10.00 3.25
C LYS A 76 14.69 -9.36 2.00
N ILE A 77 14.91 -8.06 1.79
CA ILE A 77 14.46 -7.38 0.58
C ILE A 77 15.14 -7.97 -0.65
N ARG A 78 16.46 -8.15 -0.61
CA ARG A 78 17.22 -8.79 -1.70
C ARG A 78 16.70 -10.20 -2.01
N LYS A 79 16.41 -11.02 -0.99
CA LYS A 79 15.82 -12.36 -1.19
C LYS A 79 14.42 -12.30 -1.78
N GLY A 80 13.56 -11.37 -1.32
CA GLY A 80 12.23 -11.16 -1.89
C GLY A 80 12.30 -10.78 -3.38
N ARG A 81 13.22 -9.88 -3.74
CA ARG A 81 13.50 -9.53 -5.14
C ARG A 81 13.95 -10.72 -5.97
N GLN A 82 14.83 -11.58 -5.42
CA GLN A 82 15.28 -12.78 -6.12
C GLN A 82 14.10 -13.73 -6.42
N VAL A 83 13.21 -13.94 -5.44
CA VAL A 83 11.98 -14.74 -5.66
C VAL A 83 11.12 -14.14 -6.76
N PHE A 84 10.95 -12.82 -6.79
CA PHE A 84 10.20 -12.15 -7.85
C PHE A 84 10.91 -12.25 -9.22
N ALA A 85 12.23 -12.19 -9.27
CA ALA A 85 13.01 -12.36 -10.49
C ALA A 85 12.86 -13.78 -11.07
N ASP A 86 12.88 -14.79 -10.20
CA ASP A 86 12.82 -16.20 -10.60
C ASP A 86 11.39 -16.65 -10.96
N TYR A 87 10.38 -16.13 -10.24
CA TYR A 87 9.00 -16.60 -10.30
C TYR A 87 7.97 -15.49 -10.59
N GLY A 88 8.39 -14.37 -11.20
CA GLY A 88 7.56 -13.17 -11.35
C GLY A 88 6.21 -13.43 -12.02
N ARG A 89 6.17 -14.27 -13.05
CA ARG A 89 4.92 -14.66 -13.73
C ARG A 89 3.96 -15.41 -12.79
N GLU A 90 4.47 -16.35 -11.99
CA GLU A 90 3.66 -17.10 -11.03
C GLU A 90 3.24 -16.26 -9.83
N VAL A 91 4.10 -15.34 -9.39
CA VAL A 91 3.76 -14.36 -8.35
C VAL A 91 2.60 -13.47 -8.82
N ILE A 92 2.67 -12.95 -10.03
CA ILE A 92 1.60 -12.11 -10.60
C ILE A 92 0.31 -12.92 -10.79
N LEU A 93 0.37 -14.15 -11.30
CA LEU A 93 -0.81 -15.02 -11.40
C LEU A 93 -1.41 -15.32 -10.02
N SER A 94 -0.57 -15.60 -9.04
CA SER A 94 -0.98 -15.83 -7.64
C SER A 94 -1.63 -14.60 -7.02
N LEU A 95 -1.11 -13.42 -7.32
CA LEU A 95 -1.68 -12.15 -6.89
C LEU A 95 -3.09 -11.98 -7.46
N LEU A 96 -3.25 -12.17 -8.78
CA LEU A 96 -4.51 -12.01 -9.51
C LEU A 96 -5.57 -13.02 -9.10
N CYS A 97 -5.21 -14.31 -9.01
CA CYS A 97 -6.19 -15.39 -8.86
C CYS A 97 -6.43 -15.78 -7.40
N ARG A 98 -5.59 -15.33 -6.47
CA ARG A 98 -5.72 -15.68 -5.04
C ARG A 98 -5.66 -14.46 -4.15
N SER A 99 -4.57 -13.70 -4.19
CA SER A 99 -4.33 -12.63 -3.22
C SER A 99 -5.40 -11.52 -3.29
N LEU A 100 -5.67 -10.98 -4.48
CA LEU A 100 -6.65 -9.92 -4.67
C LEU A 100 -8.08 -10.37 -4.38
N PRO A 101 -8.56 -11.56 -4.85
CA PRO A 101 -9.85 -12.09 -4.44
C PRO A 101 -9.99 -12.24 -2.93
N MET A 102 -8.92 -12.65 -2.23
CA MET A 102 -8.93 -12.79 -0.77
C MET A 102 -9.11 -11.43 -0.07
N CYS A 103 -8.70 -10.30 -0.65
CA CYS A 103 -8.94 -8.99 -0.04
C CYS A 103 -10.44 -8.64 0.07
N TYR A 104 -11.31 -9.25 -0.76
CA TYR A 104 -12.76 -9.00 -0.71
C TYR A 104 -13.48 -9.76 0.41
N ILE A 105 -12.82 -10.72 1.06
CA ILE A 105 -13.40 -11.39 2.24
C ILE A 105 -13.26 -10.53 3.50
N CYS A 106 -12.45 -9.48 3.45
CA CYS A 106 -12.27 -8.51 4.52
C CYS A 106 -13.31 -7.41 4.37
N GLU A 107 -14.47 -7.62 5.00
CA GLU A 107 -15.69 -6.80 4.89
C GLU A 107 -15.41 -5.29 4.94
N ASN A 108 -14.76 -4.81 6.00
CA ASN A 108 -14.53 -3.37 6.18
C ASN A 108 -13.68 -2.76 5.05
N GLY A 109 -12.65 -3.47 4.59
CA GLY A 109 -11.81 -3.03 3.47
C GLY A 109 -12.57 -3.04 2.14
N ALA A 110 -13.51 -3.98 1.96
CA ALA A 110 -14.36 -4.07 0.79
C ALA A 110 -15.31 -2.87 0.66
N HIS A 111 -15.81 -2.32 1.78
CA HIS A 111 -16.64 -1.10 1.74
C HIS A 111 -15.89 0.12 1.19
N VAL A 112 -14.57 0.22 1.40
CA VAL A 112 -13.76 1.30 0.77
C VAL A 112 -13.75 1.12 -0.75
N LEU A 113 -13.63 -0.12 -1.22
CA LEU A 113 -13.62 -0.46 -2.64
C LEU A 113 -14.96 -0.14 -3.30
N GLU A 114 -16.06 -0.45 -2.62
CA GLU A 114 -17.44 -0.10 -3.02
C GLU A 114 -17.64 1.42 -3.06
N ALA A 115 -17.27 2.13 -1.99
CA ALA A 115 -17.41 3.58 -1.84
C ALA A 115 -16.64 4.36 -2.92
N THR A 116 -15.52 3.81 -3.41
CA THR A 116 -14.77 4.42 -4.53
C THR A 116 -15.38 4.13 -5.90
N ALA A 117 -16.37 3.24 -6.01
CA ALA A 117 -17.13 2.86 -7.21
C ALA A 117 -16.32 2.51 -8.47
N ARG A 118 -14.98 2.38 -8.37
CA ARG A 118 -14.10 2.05 -9.51
C ARG A 118 -14.15 0.57 -9.91
N LEU A 119 -14.82 -0.26 -9.12
CA LEU A 119 -14.97 -1.70 -9.33
C LEU A 119 -16.41 -2.12 -9.65
N ILE A 120 -17.36 -1.18 -9.61
CA ILE A 120 -18.79 -1.45 -9.85
C ILE A 120 -19.13 -1.12 -11.31
N ASP A 121 -19.92 -2.01 -11.89
CA ASP A 121 -20.11 -2.21 -13.32
C ASP A 121 -20.95 -1.10 -13.95
N VAL A 122 -20.37 -0.43 -14.95
CA VAL A 122 -21.10 0.30 -15.98
C VAL A 122 -20.67 -0.35 -17.30
N PRO A 123 -21.56 -0.70 -18.24
CA PRO A 123 -21.18 -1.41 -19.44
C PRO A 123 -20.02 -0.69 -20.15
N ARG A 124 -18.87 -1.36 -20.30
CA ARG A 124 -17.60 -0.85 -20.87
C ARG A 124 -16.77 0.07 -19.97
N ASN A 125 -16.76 -0.12 -18.66
CA ASN A 125 -15.87 0.67 -17.80
C ASN A 125 -14.38 0.25 -17.96
N PRO A 126 -13.50 1.08 -18.56
CA PRO A 126 -12.06 0.79 -18.66
C PRO A 126 -11.35 0.82 -17.29
N ASN A 127 -12.03 1.25 -16.23
CA ASN A 127 -11.42 1.49 -14.92
C ASN A 127 -11.10 0.21 -14.14
N TYR A 128 -11.82 -0.90 -14.34
CA TYR A 128 -11.51 -2.17 -13.68
C TYR A 128 -10.14 -2.72 -14.13
N THR A 129 -9.98 -2.91 -15.44
CA THR A 129 -8.72 -3.39 -16.03
C THR A 129 -7.58 -2.44 -15.70
N ARG A 130 -7.82 -1.12 -15.77
CA ARG A 130 -6.83 -0.13 -15.36
C ARG A 130 -6.40 -0.29 -13.90
N ARG A 131 -7.33 -0.42 -12.95
CA ARG A 131 -7.03 -0.58 -11.52
C ARG A 131 -6.25 -1.87 -11.24
N LEU A 132 -6.58 -2.94 -11.95
CA LEU A 132 -5.84 -4.19 -11.90
C LEU A 132 -4.39 -3.98 -12.37
N LEU A 133 -4.20 -3.34 -13.52
CA LEU A 133 -2.88 -3.03 -14.08
C LEU A 133 -2.08 -2.07 -13.18
N GLU A 134 -2.73 -1.07 -12.56
CA GLU A 134 -2.11 -0.17 -11.57
C GLU A 134 -1.57 -0.96 -10.36
N THR A 135 -2.31 -1.98 -9.90
CA THR A 135 -1.87 -2.87 -8.82
C THR A 135 -0.69 -3.74 -9.25
N LEU A 136 -0.71 -4.28 -10.47
CA LEU A 136 0.41 -5.05 -11.01
C LEU A 136 1.66 -4.19 -11.15
N GLN A 137 1.51 -2.97 -11.67
CA GLN A 137 2.61 -2.02 -11.82
C GLN A 137 3.19 -1.63 -10.45
N PHE A 138 2.33 -1.48 -9.43
CA PHE A 138 2.80 -1.28 -8.05
C PHE A 138 3.71 -2.44 -7.61
N VAL A 139 3.24 -3.69 -7.74
CA VAL A 139 4.01 -4.88 -7.33
C VAL A 139 5.33 -4.97 -8.10
N ILE A 140 5.33 -4.72 -9.40
CA ILE A 140 6.56 -4.69 -10.20
C ILE A 140 7.52 -3.62 -9.66
N ASN A 141 7.04 -2.39 -9.45
CA ASN A 141 7.88 -1.28 -9.01
C ASN A 141 8.48 -1.51 -7.62
N VAL A 142 7.72 -2.10 -6.70
CA VAL A 142 8.23 -2.37 -5.36
C VAL A 142 9.24 -3.51 -5.36
N CYS A 143 9.12 -4.48 -6.28
CA CYS A 143 9.98 -5.67 -6.26
C CYS A 143 11.12 -5.61 -7.29
N ASP A 144 11.27 -4.46 -7.95
CA ASP A 144 12.42 -4.11 -8.77
C ASP A 144 13.67 -3.81 -7.90
N ASN A 145 14.84 -3.76 -8.55
CA ASN A 145 16.15 -3.67 -7.92
C ASN A 145 16.39 -2.40 -7.09
N ASP A 146 15.70 -1.31 -7.43
CA ASP A 146 15.96 0.02 -6.88
C ASP A 146 15.02 0.43 -5.75
N ILE A 147 14.22 -0.49 -5.17
CA ILE A 147 13.23 -0.11 -4.15
C ILE A 147 13.81 0.69 -2.98
N LEU A 148 15.02 0.35 -2.50
CA LEU A 148 15.63 1.03 -1.36
C LEU A 148 16.49 2.25 -1.75
N GLN A 149 16.69 2.50 -3.04
CA GLN A 149 17.53 3.60 -3.50
C GLN A 149 16.76 4.92 -3.39
N PRO A 150 17.40 6.01 -2.90
CA PRO A 150 16.81 7.34 -2.96
C PRO A 150 16.37 7.68 -4.39
N GLY A 151 15.08 7.98 -4.57
CA GLY A 151 14.51 8.28 -5.89
C GLY A 151 14.26 7.05 -6.78
N GLY A 152 14.37 5.84 -6.26
CA GLY A 152 13.98 4.61 -6.94
C GLY A 152 12.47 4.51 -7.17
N LYS A 153 12.06 3.76 -8.20
CA LYS A 153 10.66 3.63 -8.60
C LYS A 153 9.76 3.07 -7.49
N GLY A 154 10.28 2.16 -6.66
CA GLY A 154 9.56 1.57 -5.53
C GLY A 154 9.12 2.62 -4.50
N ILE A 155 10.05 3.39 -3.95
CA ILE A 155 9.75 4.47 -2.99
C ILE A 155 8.79 5.51 -3.58
N ILE A 156 9.01 5.91 -4.84
CA ILE A 156 8.14 6.88 -5.52
C ILE A 156 6.72 6.33 -5.63
N THR A 157 6.58 5.08 -6.04
CA THR A 157 5.26 4.45 -6.19
C THR A 157 4.57 4.32 -4.83
N ILE A 158 5.30 3.95 -3.78
CA ILE A 158 4.79 3.90 -2.41
C ILE A 158 4.26 5.27 -1.98
N ARG A 159 5.02 6.35 -2.19
CA ARG A 159 4.59 7.72 -1.87
C ARG A 159 3.33 8.13 -2.64
N LYS A 160 3.26 7.81 -3.94
CA LYS A 160 2.06 8.03 -4.76
C LYS A 160 0.84 7.29 -4.22
N ILE A 161 0.99 6.03 -3.81
CA ILE A 161 -0.10 5.24 -3.20
C ILE A 161 -0.55 5.84 -1.86
N ARG A 162 0.38 6.30 -1.01
CA ARG A 162 0.05 6.98 0.25
C ARG A 162 -0.84 8.21 0.02
N LEU A 163 -0.53 9.00 -1.02
CA LEU A 163 -1.33 10.16 -1.41
C LEU A 163 -2.69 9.77 -2.02
N ILE A 164 -2.76 8.69 -2.80
CA ILE A 164 -4.04 8.14 -3.28
C ILE A 164 -4.93 7.76 -2.10
N HIS A 165 -4.38 7.05 -1.11
CA HIS A 165 -5.13 6.64 0.08
C HIS A 165 -5.60 7.86 0.88
N ALA A 166 -4.76 8.89 1.01
CA ALA A 166 -5.15 10.14 1.65
C ALA A 166 -6.29 10.86 0.91
N ALA A 167 -6.22 10.96 -0.42
CA ALA A 167 -7.28 11.55 -1.23
C ALA A 167 -8.60 10.75 -1.14
N ILE A 168 -8.53 9.41 -1.10
CA ILE A 168 -9.70 8.56 -0.92
C ILE A 168 -10.32 8.77 0.45
N ARG A 169 -9.52 8.82 1.52
CA ARG A 169 -10.02 9.13 2.88
C ARG A 169 -10.72 10.48 2.91
N HIS A 170 -10.07 11.53 2.40
CA HIS A 170 -10.66 12.86 2.28
C HIS A 170 -12.01 12.82 1.55
N PHE A 171 -12.06 12.16 0.39
CA PHE A 171 -13.30 12.01 -0.37
C PHE A 171 -14.41 11.29 0.41
N ILE A 172 -14.09 10.17 1.05
CA ILE A 172 -15.06 9.39 1.84
C ILE A 172 -15.63 10.25 2.98
N HIS A 173 -14.77 10.91 3.75
CA HIS A 173 -15.20 11.75 4.88
C HIS A 173 -16.06 12.95 4.46
N GLN A 174 -15.83 13.51 3.27
CA GLN A 174 -16.59 14.68 2.78
C GLN A 174 -17.90 14.31 2.09
N ASN A 175 -17.98 13.15 1.44
CA ASN A 175 -19.07 12.86 0.50
C ASN A 175 -19.95 11.68 0.88
N MET A 176 -19.58 10.90 1.90
CA MET A 176 -20.28 9.66 2.25
C MET A 176 -20.53 9.55 3.75
N LEU A 177 -21.64 8.91 4.10
CA LEU A 177 -21.89 8.46 5.47
C LEU A 177 -21.06 7.20 5.71
N TRP A 178 -19.91 7.35 6.36
CA TRP A 178 -19.04 6.24 6.71
C TRP A 178 -19.36 5.71 8.12
N PRO A 179 -19.83 4.46 8.26
CA PRO A 179 -20.13 3.87 9.57
C PRO A 179 -18.92 3.83 10.48
N ARG A 180 -19.09 4.28 11.74
CA ARG A 180 -18.00 4.31 12.73
C ARG A 180 -17.44 2.92 13.05
N GLU A 181 -18.28 1.89 12.95
CA GLU A 181 -17.90 0.49 13.20
C GLU A 181 -16.87 -0.03 12.19
N PHE A 182 -16.79 0.58 11.00
CA PHE A 182 -15.75 0.26 10.02
C PHE A 182 -14.40 0.91 10.37
N GLY A 183 -14.28 1.70 11.44
CA GLY A 183 -13.07 2.48 11.73
C GLY A 183 -12.79 3.53 10.65
N ASP A 184 -11.54 3.99 10.54
CA ASP A 184 -11.16 4.95 9.50
C ASP A 184 -10.90 4.23 8.16
N PRO A 185 -11.30 4.79 7.00
CA PRO A 185 -11.07 4.14 5.71
C PRO A 185 -9.58 3.96 5.41
N ILE A 186 -9.14 2.79 4.90
CA ILE A 186 -7.73 2.55 4.54
C ILE A 186 -6.80 2.82 5.75
N ASN A 187 -7.22 2.34 6.91
CA ASN A 187 -6.44 2.40 8.14
C ASN A 187 -5.28 1.39 8.12
N GLN A 188 -4.44 1.42 9.15
CA GLN A 188 -3.27 0.56 9.24
C GLN A 188 -3.62 -0.94 9.33
N GLU A 189 -4.78 -1.32 9.88
CA GLU A 189 -5.21 -2.72 9.86
C GLU A 189 -5.50 -3.19 8.42
N ASP A 190 -6.27 -2.42 7.66
CA ASP A 190 -6.59 -2.72 6.25
C ASP A 190 -5.31 -2.86 5.41
N GLN A 191 -4.31 -1.99 5.67
CA GLN A 191 -3.00 -2.04 5.02
C GLN A 191 -2.21 -3.30 5.42
N LEU A 192 -2.19 -3.66 6.70
CA LEU A 192 -1.53 -4.87 7.19
C LEU A 192 -2.15 -6.15 6.59
N ILE A 193 -3.47 -6.19 6.47
CA ILE A 193 -4.21 -7.29 5.83
C ILE A 193 -3.79 -7.40 4.36
N THR A 194 -3.80 -6.30 3.63
CA THR A 194 -3.43 -6.27 2.20
C THR A 194 -1.98 -6.70 2.00
N MET A 195 -1.05 -6.18 2.83
CA MET A 195 0.36 -6.59 2.80
C MET A 195 0.53 -8.08 3.14
N SER A 196 -0.26 -8.61 4.07
CA SER A 196 -0.30 -10.04 4.38
C SER A 196 -0.77 -10.85 3.19
N GLY A 197 -1.81 -10.39 2.49
CA GLY A 197 -2.29 -11.00 1.25
C GLY A 197 -1.19 -11.04 0.19
N PHE A 198 -0.47 -9.94 -0.03
CA PHE A 198 0.56 -9.85 -1.06
C PHE A 198 1.78 -10.71 -0.73
N GLY A 199 2.11 -10.91 0.55
CA GLY A 199 3.20 -11.81 0.95
C GLY A 199 2.75 -13.27 1.12
N LEU A 200 1.91 -13.52 2.12
CA LEU A 200 1.59 -14.87 2.59
C LEU A 200 0.70 -15.64 1.61
N GLU A 201 -0.33 -15.02 1.03
CA GLU A 201 -1.22 -15.73 0.11
C GLU A 201 -0.53 -16.05 -1.22
N VAL A 202 0.44 -15.23 -1.64
CA VAL A 202 1.31 -15.53 -2.78
C VAL A 202 2.20 -16.73 -2.49
N VAL A 203 2.89 -16.78 -1.34
CA VAL A 203 3.69 -17.95 -0.94
C VAL A 203 2.84 -19.24 -0.92
N LYS A 204 1.62 -19.16 -0.38
CA LYS A 204 0.69 -20.31 -0.37
C LYS A 204 0.25 -20.73 -1.77
N ALA A 205 0.01 -19.78 -2.68
CA ALA A 205 -0.33 -20.08 -4.07
C ALA A 205 0.82 -20.74 -4.82
N LEU A 206 2.04 -20.22 -4.68
CA LEU A 206 3.25 -20.81 -5.28
C LEU A 206 3.43 -22.27 -4.85
N ALA A 207 3.27 -22.57 -3.56
CA ALA A 207 3.35 -23.94 -3.05
C ALA A 207 2.29 -24.86 -3.68
N ARG A 208 1.06 -24.36 -3.93
CA ARG A 208 -0.01 -25.15 -4.57
C ARG A 208 0.24 -25.49 -6.02
N ILE A 209 1.02 -24.68 -6.73
CA ILE A 209 1.41 -24.93 -8.13
C ILE A 209 2.77 -25.64 -8.23
N GLY A 210 3.29 -26.17 -7.12
CA GLY A 210 4.51 -26.97 -7.08
C GLY A 210 5.81 -26.19 -6.83
N ILE A 211 5.74 -24.88 -6.64
CA ILE A 211 6.92 -24.03 -6.37
C ILE A 211 7.13 -23.93 -4.86
N ASN A 212 8.12 -24.68 -4.37
CA ASN A 212 8.44 -24.77 -2.94
C ASN A 212 9.61 -23.87 -2.59
N LEU A 213 9.30 -22.63 -2.20
CA LEU A 213 10.29 -21.69 -1.66
C LEU A 213 10.91 -22.25 -0.38
N SER A 214 12.21 -22.03 -0.17
CA SER A 214 12.94 -22.34 1.06
C SER A 214 12.37 -21.58 2.27
N GLY A 215 12.74 -22.01 3.48
CA GLY A 215 12.33 -21.31 4.70
C GLY A 215 12.75 -19.84 4.74
N GLU A 216 13.88 -19.50 4.13
CA GLU A 216 14.38 -18.12 4.06
C GLU A 216 13.61 -17.27 3.05
N GLU A 217 13.33 -17.80 1.86
CA GLU A 217 12.52 -17.13 0.83
C GLU A 217 11.08 -16.90 1.32
N ARG A 218 10.49 -17.88 2.01
CA ARG A 218 9.17 -17.70 2.65
C ARG A 218 9.19 -16.60 3.71
N ARG A 219 10.25 -16.52 4.52
CA ARG A 219 10.41 -15.48 5.56
C ARG A 219 10.74 -14.10 4.99
N ALA A 220 11.37 -14.04 3.82
CA ALA A 220 11.59 -12.82 3.08
C ALA A 220 10.27 -12.21 2.56
N GLY A 221 9.18 -12.99 2.54
CA GLY A 221 7.87 -12.54 2.08
C GLY A 221 7.92 -12.24 0.59
N ALA A 222 7.52 -13.24 -0.23
CA ALA A 222 7.74 -13.40 -1.68
C ALA A 222 7.39 -12.24 -2.62
N ILE A 223 6.99 -11.09 -2.10
CA ILE A 223 6.92 -9.87 -2.87
C ILE A 223 8.10 -8.98 -2.47
N CYS A 224 8.27 -8.51 -1.24
CA CYS A 224 9.19 -7.38 -1.06
C CYS A 224 9.79 -7.17 0.35
N GLY A 225 9.99 -8.22 1.17
CA GLY A 225 10.57 -8.02 2.53
C GLY A 225 9.59 -7.50 3.58
N LEU A 226 8.34 -7.26 3.19
CA LEU A 226 7.29 -6.69 4.04
C LEU A 226 6.62 -7.81 4.85
N ARG A 227 7.11 -8.03 6.08
CA ARG A 227 6.47 -8.95 7.02
C ARG A 227 5.42 -8.16 7.83
N PRO A 228 4.18 -8.64 7.95
CA PRO A 228 3.20 -8.10 8.92
C PRO A 228 3.72 -8.15 10.37
N GLY A 229 4.64 -9.07 10.67
CA GLY A 229 5.26 -9.29 11.98
C GLY A 229 6.69 -8.76 12.19
N SER A 230 7.26 -7.96 11.27
CA SER A 230 8.44 -7.12 11.59
C SER A 230 8.03 -5.80 12.24
N CYS A 231 6.74 -5.45 12.16
CA CYS A 231 6.08 -4.52 13.06
C CYS A 231 5.84 -5.22 14.42
N SER A 232 6.92 -5.63 15.09
CA SER A 232 6.84 -6.13 16.46
C SER A 232 6.33 -4.99 17.33
N ALA A 233 5.22 -5.22 18.02
CA ALA A 233 4.46 -4.28 18.84
C ALA A 233 5.21 -3.68 20.06
N SER A 234 6.53 -3.68 20.07
CA SER A 234 7.36 -3.13 21.15
C SER A 234 8.00 -1.78 20.83
N ARG A 235 7.87 -1.25 19.60
CA ARG A 235 8.39 0.09 19.27
C ARG A 235 7.28 0.97 18.73
N LYS A 236 6.86 1.89 19.60
CA LYS A 236 5.89 2.97 19.34
C LYS A 236 6.32 3.71 18.08
N ASN A 237 5.66 3.40 16.97
CA ASN A 237 5.28 4.26 15.84
C ASN A 237 4.97 3.35 14.66
N SER A 238 3.66 3.03 14.54
CA SER A 238 2.89 2.85 13.30
C SER A 238 3.60 2.15 12.16
N CYS A 239 3.19 0.91 11.83
CA CYS A 239 3.65 0.17 10.65
C CYS A 239 3.42 1.00 9.38
N PRO A 240 4.46 1.57 8.77
CA PRO A 240 4.31 2.57 7.74
C PRO A 240 4.95 2.05 6.45
N ALA A 241 4.45 2.40 5.28
CA ALA A 241 5.26 2.26 4.07
C ALA A 241 6.36 3.36 4.02
N ILE A 242 7.14 3.51 5.11
CA ILE A 242 8.11 4.59 5.38
C ILE A 242 7.43 5.88 5.86
N THR A 243 7.26 6.04 7.17
CA THR A 243 7.06 7.34 7.81
C THR A 243 7.98 7.47 9.00
N LYS A 244 8.72 8.58 9.02
CA LYS A 244 9.42 9.07 10.20
C LYS A 244 8.39 9.86 11.03
N PRO A 245 8.34 9.70 12.36
CA PRO A 245 7.43 10.49 13.19
C PRO A 245 7.81 11.96 13.15
N ALA A 246 6.80 12.84 13.16
CA ALA A 246 6.96 14.26 13.39
C ALA A 246 7.76 14.48 14.68
N THR A 247 8.92 15.13 14.56
CA THR A 247 9.68 15.65 15.70
C THR A 247 8.85 16.76 16.34
N LYS A 248 8.71 16.70 17.67
CA LYS A 248 8.30 17.85 18.48
C LYS A 248 9.22 19.05 18.21
#